data_AF-A0A8X6FPR3-F1
#
_entry.id   AF-A0A8X6FPR3-F1
#
_cell.length_a   1.000
_cell.length_b   1.000
_cell.length_c   1.000
_cell.angle_alpha   90.00
_cell.angle_beta   90.00
_cell.angle_gamma   90.00
#
_symmetry.space_group_name_H-M   'P 1'
#
loop_
_entity.id
_entity.type
_entity.pdbx_description
1 polymer ?
#
loop_
_entity_poly.entity_id
_entity_poly.type
_entity_poly.pdbx_seq_one_letter_code
_entity_poly.pdbx_strand_id
1 'polypeptide(L)'
;MFLSTFSCCLLCETQQFVPFRRDLNKRGLKRRLPGAIIIGVKKGGTRALLEMLRLHPDVVAPGPETHFFDRHYEKGLHWYRYVVVP
;
A
#
# COMPACT_ATOMS: atom_id res chain seq x y z
N MET A 1 28.21 11.49 39.61
CA MET A 1 27.32 10.49 40.22
C MET A 1 26.14 11.22 40.85
N PHE A 2 25.11 11.52 40.06
CA PHE A 2 23.71 11.71 40.47
C PHE A 2 22.89 11.98 39.21
N LEU A 3 21.67 11.41 39.20
CA LEU A 3 20.54 11.68 38.32
C LEU A 3 20.45 10.86 37.03
N SER A 4 19.99 9.63 37.26
CA SER A 4 18.80 9.06 36.60
C SER A 4 17.90 10.10 35.92
N THR A 5 17.88 10.11 34.59
CA THR A 5 16.72 10.54 33.81
C THR A 5 16.66 9.68 32.54
N PHE A 6 15.50 9.04 32.37
CA PHE A 6 15.01 8.32 31.20
C PHE A 6 15.76 7.04 30.77
N SER A 7 15.42 5.81 31.18
CA SER A 7 14.11 5.18 31.31
C SER A 7 13.05 5.67 30.31
N CYS A 8 12.63 4.79 29.40
CA CYS A 8 11.33 4.89 28.74
C CYS A 8 11.22 5.76 27.46
N CYS A 9 12.05 5.52 26.43
CA CYS A 9 11.64 5.86 25.04
C CYS A 9 12.39 5.15 23.90
N LEU A 10 13.01 3.98 24.13
CA LEU A 10 13.40 3.10 23.01
C LEU A 10 12.67 1.76 22.98
N LEU A 11 11.59 1.66 23.76
CA LEU A 11 10.39 0.98 23.31
C LEU A 11 9.57 2.00 22.53
N CYS A 12 10.03 2.41 21.34
CA CYS A 12 9.10 2.83 20.29
C CYS A 12 8.46 1.56 19.72
N GLU A 13 7.79 0.90 20.64
CA GLU A 13 6.87 -0.19 20.47
C GLU A 13 5.58 0.43 19.94
N THR A 14 5.63 0.91 18.70
CA THR A 14 4.43 0.89 17.86
C THR A 14 4.50 -0.36 17.02
N GLN A 15 4.20 -1.42 17.74
CA GLN A 15 3.64 -2.65 17.24
C GLN A 15 2.45 -2.30 16.34
N GLN A 16 2.71 -2.10 15.05
CA GLN A 16 1.73 -2.18 13.97
C GLN A 16 2.45 -2.48 12.66
N PHE A 17 3.25 -3.55 12.70
CA PHE A 17 3.33 -4.45 11.56
C PHE A 17 1.91 -5.00 11.36
N VAL A 18 1.00 -4.23 10.75
CA VAL A 18 -0.34 -4.68 10.44
C VAL A 18 -0.19 -5.83 9.45
N PRO A 19 -0.57 -7.08 9.77
CA PRO A 19 -0.86 -8.04 8.73
C PRO A 19 -2.20 -7.61 8.13
N PHE A 20 -2.22 -6.50 7.38
CA PHE A 20 -3.30 -6.18 6.46
C PHE A 20 -3.16 -7.06 5.21
N ARG A 21 -2.94 -8.35 5.42
CA ARG A 21 -3.21 -9.37 4.42
C ARG A 21 -4.72 -9.57 4.47
N ARG A 22 -5.48 -8.60 3.96
CA ARG A 22 -6.92 -8.77 3.82
C ARG A 22 -7.15 -9.67 2.61
N ASP A 23 -7.63 -10.86 2.94
CA ASP A 23 -8.34 -11.78 2.06
C ASP A 23 -9.44 -11.03 1.27
N LEU A 24 -9.09 -10.39 0.16
CA LEU A 24 -10.05 -9.78 -0.78
C LEU A 24 -11.04 -10.82 -1.34
N ASN A 25 -10.69 -12.10 -1.23
CA ASN A 25 -11.52 -13.22 -1.63
C ASN A 25 -12.77 -13.42 -0.74
N LYS A 26 -12.81 -12.90 0.50
CA LYS A 26 -13.92 -13.18 1.45
C LYS A 26 -15.18 -12.31 1.25
N ARG A 27 -15.15 -11.28 0.39
CA ARG A 27 -16.27 -10.34 0.22
C ARG A 27 -16.91 -10.32 -1.18
N GLY A 28 -16.63 -11.30 -2.05
CA GLY A 28 -17.19 -11.32 -3.42
C GLY A 28 -16.77 -10.10 -4.25
N LEU A 29 -15.58 -9.56 -3.98
CA LEU A 29 -15.05 -8.38 -4.64
C LEU A 29 -14.72 -8.71 -6.09
N LYS A 30 -15.52 -8.17 -7.02
CA LYS A 30 -15.23 -8.26 -8.46
C LYS A 30 -14.00 -7.41 -8.78
N ARG A 31 -13.08 -7.94 -9.58
CA ARG A 31 -11.93 -7.20 -10.11
C ARG A 31 -12.40 -6.02 -10.95
N ARG A 32 -12.20 -4.81 -10.43
CA ARG A 32 -12.54 -3.54 -11.07
C ARG A 32 -11.26 -2.81 -11.46
N LEU A 33 -11.40 -1.89 -12.41
CA LEU A 33 -10.35 -0.91 -12.69
C LEU A 33 -10.17 -0.03 -11.44
N PRO A 34 -8.95 0.45 -11.17
CA PRO A 34 -8.71 1.35 -10.05
C PRO A 34 -9.53 2.63 -10.23
N GLY A 35 -10.22 3.06 -9.17
CA GLY A 35 -10.98 4.32 -9.17
C GLY A 35 -10.09 5.56 -9.08
N ALA A 36 -8.88 5.40 -8.56
CA ALA A 36 -7.88 6.45 -8.45
C ALA A 36 -6.48 5.88 -8.73
N ILE A 37 -5.60 6.69 -9.32
CA ILE A 37 -4.24 6.31 -9.69
C ILE A 37 -3.28 7.38 -9.15
N ILE A 38 -2.22 6.94 -8.48
CA ILE A 38 -1.14 7.83 -8.05
C ILE A 38 -0.12 7.88 -9.19
N ILE A 39 -0.17 8.94 -10.00
CA ILE A 39 0.69 9.16 -11.18
C ILE A 39 1.89 10.05 -10.81
N GLY A 40 2.31 10.04 -9.54
CA GLY A 40 3.22 11.05 -8.97
C GLY A 40 4.61 11.14 -9.64
N VAL A 41 5.42 12.12 -9.19
CA VAL A 41 6.81 12.27 -9.64
C VAL A 41 7.75 11.34 -8.87
N LYS A 42 8.78 10.83 -9.55
CA LYS A 42 9.84 10.03 -8.92
C LYS A 42 10.45 10.81 -7.75
N LYS A 43 10.60 10.16 -6.60
CA LYS A 43 11.09 10.75 -5.32
C LYS A 43 10.12 11.70 -4.59
N GLY A 44 8.88 11.86 -5.05
CA GLY A 44 7.85 12.62 -4.33
C GLY A 44 7.24 11.90 -3.12
N GLY A 45 7.76 10.73 -2.74
CA GLY A 45 7.21 9.96 -1.61
C GLY A 45 5.91 9.20 -1.92
N THR A 46 5.65 8.84 -3.19
CA THR A 46 4.46 8.08 -3.62
C THR A 46 4.26 6.79 -2.83
N ARG A 47 5.36 6.12 -2.46
CA ARG A 47 5.34 4.90 -1.65
C ARG A 47 4.83 5.14 -0.23
N ALA A 48 5.24 6.23 0.43
CA ALA A 48 4.77 6.55 1.77
C ALA A 48 3.27 6.88 1.79
N LEU A 49 2.81 7.62 0.77
CA LEU A 49 1.38 7.89 0.57
C LEU A 49 0.58 6.60 0.38
N LEU A 50 1.10 5.65 -0.43
CA LEU A 50 0.44 4.38 -0.66
C LEU A 50 0.32 3.55 0.64
N GLU A 51 1.37 3.49 1.46
CA GLU A 51 1.32 2.79 2.74
C GLU A 51 0.34 3.45 3.72
N MET A 52 0.28 4.79 3.75
CA MET A 52 -0.70 5.52 4.55
C MET A 52 -2.13 5.17 4.14
N LEU A 53 -2.41 5.15 2.83
CA LEU A 53 -3.73 4.83 2.29
C LEU A 53 -4.15 3.40 2.59
N ARG A 54 -3.21 2.45 2.69
CA ARG A 54 -3.51 1.05 3.07
C ARG A 54 -4.02 0.89 4.49
N LEU A 55 -3.81 1.87 5.37
CA LEU A 55 -4.38 1.84 6.72
C LEU A 55 -5.91 2.00 6.69
N HIS A 56 -6.47 2.57 5.63
CA HIS A 56 -7.90 2.83 5.53
C HIS A 56 -8.69 1.56 5.17
N PRO A 57 -9.79 1.22 5.88
CA PRO A 57 -10.54 -0.01 5.65
C PRO A 57 -11.20 -0.10 4.27
N ASP A 58 -11.47 1.04 3.61
CA ASP A 58 -12.14 1.09 2.31
C ASP A 58 -11.19 1.22 1.11
N VAL A 59 -9.89 1.36 1.37
CA VAL A 59 -8.90 1.47 0.30
C VAL A 59 -8.25 0.11 0.09
N VAL A 60 -8.28 -0.34 -1.16
CA VAL A 60 -7.58 -1.54 -1.62
C VAL A 60 -6.50 -1.08 -2.59
N ALA A 61 -5.25 -1.30 -2.21
CA ALA A 61 -4.10 -0.92 -3.02
C ALA A 61 -3.25 -2.16 -3.35
N PRO A 62 -2.73 -2.27 -4.59
CA PRO A 62 -1.75 -3.30 -4.94
C PRO A 62 -0.45 -3.10 -4.16
N GLY A 63 0.31 -4.18 -3.98
CA GLY A 63 1.59 -4.21 -3.26
C GLY A 63 2.69 -3.37 -3.97
N PRO A 64 3.32 -3.92 -5.01
CA PRO A 64 4.32 -3.19 -5.80
C PRO A 64 3.70 -2.30 -6.88
N GLU A 65 4.44 -1.26 -7.30
CA GLU A 65 4.10 -0.46 -8.48
C GLU A 65 4.12 -1.35 -9.73
N THR A 66 2.97 -1.48 -10.41
CA THR A 66 2.81 -2.40 -11.56
C THR A 66 3.45 -1.86 -12.84
N HIS A 67 3.83 -0.59 -12.86
CA HIS A 67 4.40 0.11 -14.02
C HIS A 67 3.63 -0.18 -15.31
N PHE A 68 2.29 -0.20 -15.23
CA PHE A 68 1.44 -0.53 -16.37
C PHE A 68 1.60 0.50 -17.49
N PHE A 69 1.47 1.78 -17.17
CA PHE A 69 1.54 2.87 -18.15
C PHE A 69 2.96 3.11 -18.69
N ASP A 70 4.00 2.62 -18.00
CA ASP A 70 5.39 2.77 -18.44
C ASP A 70 5.86 1.60 -19.31
N ARG A 71 5.73 0.36 -18.81
CA ARG A 71 6.42 -0.83 -19.36
C ARG A 71 5.50 -1.93 -19.85
N HIS A 72 4.23 -1.93 -19.44
CA HIS A 72 3.32 -3.03 -19.69
C HIS A 72 2.05 -2.62 -20.44
N TYR A 73 2.10 -1.47 -21.11
CA TYR A 73 0.96 -0.93 -21.86
C TYR A 73 0.51 -1.89 -22.97
N GLU A 74 1.47 -2.57 -23.59
CA GLU A 74 1.27 -3.60 -24.63
C GLU A 74 0.47 -4.83 -24.17
N LYS A 75 0.43 -5.12 -22.86
CA LYS A 75 -0.36 -6.25 -22.32
C LYS A 75 -1.86 -5.94 -22.25
N GLY A 76 -2.23 -4.68 -22.45
CA GLY A 76 -3.60 -4.21 -22.49
C GLY A 76 -4.30 -4.14 -21.13
N LEU A 77 -5.50 -3.54 -21.15
CA LEU A 77 -6.33 -3.30 -19.95
C LEU A 77 -6.78 -4.59 -19.26
N HIS A 78 -6.92 -5.69 -20.01
CA HIS A 78 -7.31 -6.98 -19.44
C HIS A 78 -6.26 -7.48 -18.44
N TRP A 79 -4.98 -7.38 -18.80
CA TRP A 79 -3.87 -7.70 -17.91
C TRP A 79 -3.85 -6.79 -16.69
N TYR A 80 -4.04 -5.48 -16.88
CA TYR A 80 -4.09 -4.51 -15.78
C TYR A 80 -5.15 -4.85 -14.73
N ARG A 81 -6.36 -5.26 -15.16
CA ARG A 81 -7.44 -5.69 -14.27
C ARG A 81 -7.10 -6.93 -13.43
N TYR A 82 -6.27 -7.82 -13.95
CA TYR A 82 -5.88 -9.05 -13.27
C TYR A 82 -4.77 -8.81 -12.23
N VAL A 83 -3.88 -7.86 -12.51
CA VAL A 83 -2.67 -7.63 -11.70
C VAL A 83 -2.94 -6.70 -10.52
N VAL A 84 -3.84 -5.72 -10.66
CA VAL A 84 -4.06 -4.69 -9.63
C VAL A 84 -4.86 -5.21 -8.42
N VAL A 85 -5.77 -6.16 -8.62
CA VAL A 85 -6.61 -6.72 -7.55
C VAL A 85 -6.80 -8.22 -7.77
N PRO A 86 -6.27 -9.11 -6.90
CA PRO A 86 -6.62 -10.52 -6.92
C PRO A 86 -8.04 -10.77 -6.40
#